data_AF-A0A5N5FDZ0-F1
#
_entry.id   AF-A0A5N5FDZ0-F1
#
_cell.length_a   1.000
_cell.length_b   1.000
_cell.length_c   1.000
_cell.angle_alpha   90.00
_cell.angle_beta   90.00
_cell.angle_gamma   90.00
#
_symmetry.space_group_name_H-M   'P 1'
#
loop_
_entity.id
_entity.type
_entity.pdbx_description
1 polymer ?
#
loop_
_entity_poly.entity_id
_entity_poly.type
_entity_poly.pdbx_seq_one_letter_code
_entity_poly.pdbx_strand_id
1 'polypeptide(L)'
;MTLILRMSGNRLVVLHNRRWRTALTEASNLSGWDLNNTLDGNEAKFIGMITNEVSTKLNNTYLNVAKYQVGIESRVKDISNYLGVGDSDDVRMIGISGMGGIGKTTIAKAIYNQFCDKFEGKSFLENMRGKNLVNLQNQLLSDILQTKTKVSSIAKGTALVGKRFRCLRVLVILDDVDDLKQLDELVVNRHSFGLGSRIIITTRNEHVLNEFAVDVIYRSQGMEREEALELFSWHAFRSSCCPRKYLNLAREVVDYCGGLPLALQVLGSTLFKGSIGEWKSTLDKLKKIPLGKIQEQLKISYDGLNDDYEREIFCDISCFFIGMDKNDVMYILDGCGFSATAGIKVLLERCLVTVNRKNKLMMHDLLRDMGREIVRAENPKYPGKRSRLWCPEDVKDLLIDKSVSTLPIELYVKCVSNRNIEEKHIYVSNRTFLHAKPSLI
;
A
#
# COMPACT_ATOMS: atom_id res chain seq x y z
N MET A 1 -5.22 54.73 11.36
CA MET A 1 -5.40 54.63 9.89
C MET A 1 -4.67 55.82 9.26
N THR A 2 -3.41 55.66 8.87
CA THR A 2 -2.56 56.79 8.43
C THR A 2 -2.63 56.92 6.92
N LEU A 3 -3.25 57.99 6.42
CA LEU A 3 -3.25 58.35 5.00
C LEU A 3 -1.87 58.92 4.65
N ILE A 4 -1.06 58.14 3.91
CA ILE A 4 0.16 58.66 3.29
C ILE A 4 -0.25 59.33 1.99
N LEU A 5 -0.29 60.66 2.01
CA LEU A 5 -0.54 61.48 0.84
C LEU A 5 0.81 61.81 0.19
N ARG A 6 0.97 61.46 -1.09
CA ARG A 6 2.11 61.90 -1.89
C ARG A 6 1.61 62.80 -3.01
N MET A 7 2.16 64.01 -3.07
CA MET A 7 1.89 64.95 -4.15
C MET A 7 2.60 64.48 -5.43
N SER A 8 1.87 64.41 -6.54
CA SER A 8 2.42 64.29 -7.89
C SER A 8 1.75 65.38 -8.75
N GLY A 9 2.41 66.53 -8.85
CA GLY A 9 1.80 67.75 -9.37
C GLY A 9 0.66 68.30 -8.48
N ASN A 10 -0.31 69.00 -9.08
CA ASN A 10 -1.45 69.63 -8.39
C ASN A 10 -2.61 68.68 -8.08
N ARG A 11 -2.38 67.36 -8.02
CA ARG A 11 -3.40 66.38 -7.65
C ARG A 11 -2.92 65.52 -6.47
N LEU A 12 -3.77 65.45 -5.45
CA LEU A 12 -3.68 64.47 -4.37
C LEU A 12 -3.97 63.08 -4.95
N VAL A 13 -2.94 62.24 -5.05
CA VAL A 13 -3.11 60.85 -5.45
C VAL A 13 -3.17 59.99 -4.19
N VAL A 14 -4.35 59.42 -3.92
CA VAL A 14 -4.53 58.40 -2.89
C VAL A 14 -3.88 57.12 -3.38
N LEU A 15 -2.73 56.74 -2.81
CA LEU A 15 -2.14 55.42 -3.06
C LEU A 15 -3.03 54.36 -2.42
N HIS A 16 -3.92 53.79 -3.24
CA HIS A 16 -4.77 52.66 -2.87
C HIS A 16 -3.88 51.49 -2.46
N ASN A 17 -3.82 51.21 -1.16
CA ASN A 17 -2.99 50.15 -0.60
C ASN A 17 -3.67 48.78 -0.83
N ARG A 18 -3.74 48.35 -2.10
CA ARG A 18 -4.40 47.12 -2.56
C ARG A 18 -3.94 45.90 -1.77
N ARG A 19 -2.64 45.82 -1.41
CA ARG A 19 -2.08 44.73 -0.60
C ARG A 19 -2.78 44.57 0.74
N TRP A 20 -3.06 45.68 1.43
CA TRP A 20 -3.76 45.63 2.72
C TRP A 20 -5.22 45.25 2.58
N ARG A 21 -5.90 45.73 1.52
CA ARG A 21 -7.27 45.30 1.22
C ARG A 21 -7.35 43.80 0.95
N THR A 22 -6.43 43.27 0.14
CA THR A 22 -6.35 41.83 -0.13
C THR A 22 -6.09 41.04 1.14
N ALA A 23 -5.06 41.41 1.92
CA ALA A 23 -4.72 40.71 3.16
C ALA A 23 -5.85 40.73 4.20
N LEU A 24 -6.55 41.87 4.36
CA LEU A 24 -7.69 41.97 5.28
C LEU A 24 -8.89 41.14 4.80
N THR A 25 -9.14 41.09 3.49
CA THR A 25 -10.21 40.26 2.91
C THR A 25 -9.90 38.77 3.11
N GLU A 26 -8.64 38.37 2.88
CA GLU A 26 -8.19 37.00 3.16
C GLU A 26 -8.31 36.67 4.65
N ALA A 27 -7.85 37.57 5.53
CA ALA A 27 -7.93 37.38 6.97
C ALA A 27 -9.37 37.30 7.49
N SER A 28 -10.30 38.11 6.97
CA SER A 28 -11.72 38.06 7.36
C SER A 28 -12.44 36.79 6.88
N ASN A 29 -11.92 36.16 5.83
CA ASN A 29 -12.46 34.89 5.32
C ASN A 29 -11.92 33.67 6.07
N LEU A 30 -10.93 33.85 6.97
CA LEU A 30 -10.50 32.78 7.86
C LEU A 30 -11.54 32.58 8.96
N SER A 31 -11.94 31.33 9.19
CA SER A 31 -12.80 30.99 10.33
C SER A 31 -12.04 31.25 11.63
N GLY A 32 -12.53 32.20 12.42
CA GLY A 32 -12.00 32.53 13.75
C GLY A 32 -13.02 32.27 14.86
N TRP A 33 -12.66 32.63 16.09
CA TRP A 33 -13.56 32.56 17.23
C TRP A 33 -14.06 33.95 17.62
N ASP A 34 -15.35 34.05 17.94
CA ASP A 34 -16.02 35.27 18.34
C ASP A 34 -16.34 35.22 19.84
N LEU A 35 -15.78 36.13 20.62
CA LEU A 35 -15.95 36.17 22.08
C LEU A 35 -17.42 36.33 22.49
N ASN A 36 -18.19 37.16 21.78
CA ASN A 36 -19.57 37.46 22.15
C ASN A 36 -20.51 36.28 21.85
N ASN A 37 -20.16 35.48 20.84
CA ASN A 37 -20.94 34.32 20.42
C ASN A 37 -20.46 33.00 21.06
N THR A 38 -19.37 33.02 21.85
CA THR A 38 -18.75 31.81 22.43
C THR A 38 -18.63 31.94 23.95
N LEU A 39 -19.12 30.95 24.70
CA LEU A 39 -18.97 30.85 26.17
C LEU A 39 -19.49 32.10 26.93
N ASP A 40 -20.59 32.69 26.45
CA ASP A 40 -21.29 33.83 27.06
C ASP A 40 -20.41 35.07 27.31
N GLY A 41 -19.40 35.31 26.46
CA GLY A 41 -18.50 36.46 26.61
C GLY A 41 -17.46 36.34 27.72
N ASN A 42 -17.29 35.15 28.31
CA ASN A 42 -16.30 34.96 29.37
C ASN A 42 -14.87 34.90 28.81
N GLU A 43 -14.15 36.01 28.93
CA GLU A 43 -12.77 36.14 28.44
C GLU A 43 -11.83 35.07 28.97
N ALA A 44 -11.90 34.70 30.25
CA ALA A 44 -11.00 33.71 30.83
C ALA A 44 -11.20 32.30 30.23
N LYS A 45 -12.45 31.88 30.03
CA LYS A 45 -12.76 30.61 29.36
C LYS A 45 -12.41 30.65 27.88
N PHE A 46 -12.65 31.79 27.23
CA PHE A 46 -12.33 32.00 25.82
C PHE A 46 -10.81 31.94 25.58
N ILE A 47 -10.01 32.63 26.39
CA ILE A 47 -8.55 32.55 26.37
C ILE A 47 -8.11 31.10 26.63
N GLY A 48 -8.69 30.43 27.62
CA GLY A 48 -8.39 29.01 27.90
C GLY A 48 -8.67 28.07 26.72
N MET A 49 -9.77 28.31 25.99
CA MET A 49 -10.10 27.57 24.78
C MET A 49 -9.06 27.81 23.68
N ILE A 50 -8.70 29.09 23.43
CA ILE A 50 -7.70 29.45 22.43
C ILE A 50 -6.33 28.86 22.78
N THR A 51 -5.88 28.99 24.02
CA THR A 51 -4.58 28.50 24.45
C THR A 51 -4.52 26.98 24.38
N ASN A 52 -5.59 26.27 24.72
CA ASN A 52 -5.67 24.82 24.56
C ASN A 52 -5.63 24.41 23.08
N GLU A 53 -6.38 25.08 22.20
CA GLU A 53 -6.35 24.78 20.77
C GLU A 53 -4.95 25.03 20.18
N VAL A 54 -4.35 26.18 20.49
CA VAL A 54 -3.02 26.55 20.00
C VAL A 54 -1.97 25.58 20.55
N SER A 55 -2.01 25.25 21.84
CA SER A 55 -1.09 24.29 22.45
C SER A 55 -1.24 22.91 21.84
N THR A 56 -2.48 22.46 21.61
CA THR A 56 -2.77 21.20 20.93
C THR A 56 -2.13 21.18 19.53
N LYS A 57 -2.35 22.23 18.73
CA LYS A 57 -1.78 22.32 17.37
C LYS A 57 -0.24 22.41 17.37
N LEU A 58 0.35 23.09 18.34
CA LEU A 58 1.82 23.25 18.45
C LEU A 58 2.52 21.99 18.98
N ASN A 59 1.88 21.24 19.88
CA ASN A 59 2.46 20.02 20.46
C ASN A 59 2.29 18.80 19.54
N ASN A 60 1.54 18.93 18.44
CA ASN A 60 1.34 17.83 17.51
C ASN A 60 2.57 17.63 16.64
N THR A 61 3.15 16.44 16.78
CA THR A 61 4.21 15.99 15.88
C THR A 61 3.57 15.37 14.64
N TYR A 62 3.61 16.11 13.53
CA TYR A 62 3.17 15.60 12.24
C TYR A 62 4.17 14.58 11.69
N LEU A 63 3.66 13.51 11.12
CA LEU A 63 4.46 12.44 10.52
C LEU A 63 5.00 12.90 9.16
N ASN A 64 6.22 12.50 8.82
CA ASN A 64 6.75 12.65 7.47
C ASN A 64 6.06 11.66 6.53
N VAL A 65 5.09 12.15 5.75
CA VAL A 65 4.24 11.34 4.86
C VAL A 65 5.06 10.73 3.72
N ALA A 66 5.69 11.58 2.92
CA ALA A 66 6.55 11.21 1.81
C ALA A 66 7.38 12.42 1.36
N LYS A 67 8.50 12.17 0.69
CA LYS A 67 9.33 13.23 0.10
C LYS A 67 8.59 14.03 -0.97
N TYR A 68 7.80 13.34 -1.80
CA TYR A 68 6.95 13.93 -2.83
C TYR A 68 5.56 13.32 -2.70
N GLN A 69 4.56 14.17 -2.49
CA GLN A 69 3.19 13.75 -2.19
C GLN A 69 2.33 13.92 -3.44
N VAL A 70 2.25 12.87 -4.26
CA VAL A 70 1.49 12.87 -5.52
C VAL A 70 0.27 11.96 -5.36
N GLY A 71 -0.92 12.47 -5.70
CA GLY A 71 -2.17 11.68 -5.69
C GLY A 71 -2.66 11.21 -4.32
N ILE A 72 -2.10 11.72 -3.21
CA ILE A 72 -2.45 11.26 -1.86
C ILE A 72 -3.84 11.79 -1.45
N GLU A 73 -4.15 13.03 -1.77
CA GLU A 73 -5.37 13.72 -1.29
C GLU A 73 -6.66 13.01 -1.71
N SER A 74 -6.74 12.50 -2.94
CA SER A 74 -7.90 11.74 -3.43
C SER A 74 -8.12 10.46 -2.60
N ARG A 75 -7.05 9.68 -2.40
CA ARG A 75 -7.07 8.43 -1.63
C ARG A 75 -7.42 8.66 -0.16
N VAL A 76 -6.92 9.75 0.42
CA VAL A 76 -7.27 10.13 1.80
C VAL A 76 -8.72 10.58 1.89
N LYS A 77 -9.23 11.33 0.91
CA LYS A 77 -10.64 11.73 0.85
C LYS A 77 -11.58 10.52 0.77
N ASP A 78 -11.23 9.51 -0.02
CA ASP A 78 -12.01 8.28 -0.13
C ASP A 78 -12.12 7.57 1.22
N ILE A 79 -11.01 7.45 1.95
CA ILE A 79 -11.00 6.82 3.27
C ILE A 79 -11.68 7.69 4.33
N SER A 80 -11.57 9.01 4.21
CA SER A 80 -12.21 9.97 5.12
C SER A 80 -13.73 9.77 5.20
N ASN A 81 -14.36 9.42 4.09
CA ASN A 81 -15.80 9.14 4.03
C ASN A 81 -16.17 7.92 4.89
N TYR A 82 -15.34 6.87 4.90
CA TYR A 82 -15.55 5.69 5.75
C TYR A 82 -15.26 5.99 7.21
N LEU A 83 -14.27 6.86 7.49
CA LEU A 83 -13.98 7.29 8.86
C LEU A 83 -15.16 8.06 9.46
N GLY A 84 -15.85 8.94 8.72
CA GLY A 84 -16.99 9.70 9.28
C GLY A 84 -16.62 10.50 10.53
N VAL A 85 -15.45 11.14 10.52
CA VAL A 85 -14.95 11.93 11.65
C VAL A 85 -15.75 13.24 11.74
N GLY A 86 -16.59 13.34 12.77
CA GLY A 86 -17.51 14.46 12.97
C GLY A 86 -18.96 14.18 12.57
N ASP A 87 -19.21 13.08 11.87
CA ASP A 87 -20.55 12.68 11.42
C ASP A 87 -21.18 11.59 12.31
N SER A 88 -20.35 10.82 13.03
CA SER A 88 -20.80 9.73 13.90
C SER A 88 -19.88 9.54 15.09
N ASP A 89 -20.47 9.26 16.25
CA ASP A 89 -19.76 8.94 17.50
C ASP A 89 -19.63 7.42 17.75
N ASP A 90 -19.78 6.58 16.73
CA ASP A 90 -19.49 5.16 16.83
C ASP A 90 -17.98 4.86 16.96
N VAL A 91 -17.61 3.60 17.20
CA VAL A 91 -16.21 3.12 17.06
C VAL A 91 -16.07 2.43 15.72
N ARG A 92 -15.13 2.89 14.88
CA ARG A 92 -14.90 2.30 13.55
C ARG A 92 -13.49 1.75 13.39
N MET A 93 -13.42 0.59 12.76
CA MET A 93 -12.20 -0.10 12.39
C MET A 93 -12.12 -0.21 10.87
N ILE A 94 -11.06 0.33 10.29
CA ILE A 94 -10.85 0.33 8.84
C ILE A 94 -9.54 -0.38 8.53
N GLY A 95 -9.62 -1.41 7.68
CA GLY A 95 -8.47 -2.08 7.11
C GLY A 95 -8.05 -1.43 5.78
N ILE A 96 -6.77 -1.16 5.61
CA ILE A 96 -6.15 -0.75 4.34
C ILE A 96 -5.29 -1.94 3.88
N SER A 97 -5.73 -2.64 2.84
CA SER A 97 -5.02 -3.80 2.28
C SER A 97 -4.37 -3.50 0.93
N GLY A 98 -3.43 -4.36 0.52
CA GLY A 98 -2.78 -4.29 -0.79
C GLY A 98 -1.35 -4.82 -0.80
N MET A 99 -0.80 -4.96 -1.99
CA MET A 99 0.56 -5.45 -2.23
C MET A 99 1.65 -4.57 -1.56
N GLY A 100 2.84 -5.13 -1.35
CA GLY A 100 4.01 -4.39 -0.91
C GLY A 100 4.35 -3.21 -1.84
N GLY A 101 4.66 -2.05 -1.25
CA GLY A 101 5.06 -0.85 -2.01
C GLY A 101 3.93 -0.03 -2.65
N ILE A 102 2.66 -0.41 -2.46
CA ILE A 102 1.50 0.29 -3.05
C ILE A 102 1.14 1.63 -2.36
N GLY A 103 1.75 1.95 -1.21
CA GLY A 103 1.56 3.23 -0.52
C GLY A 103 0.62 3.23 0.69
N LYS A 104 0.24 2.06 1.24
CA LYS A 104 -0.65 1.96 2.41
C LYS A 104 -0.19 2.80 3.61
N THR A 105 1.07 2.63 4.02
CA THR A 105 1.69 3.39 5.13
C THR A 105 1.67 4.90 4.86
N THR A 106 1.91 5.30 3.62
CA THR A 106 1.88 6.71 3.22
C THR A 106 0.48 7.31 3.35
N ILE A 107 -0.55 6.59 2.90
CA ILE A 107 -1.95 7.01 3.06
C ILE A 107 -2.31 7.09 4.54
N ALA A 108 -1.92 6.10 5.35
CA ALA A 108 -2.19 6.09 6.78
C ALA A 108 -1.52 7.26 7.52
N LYS A 109 -0.28 7.61 7.17
CA LYS A 109 0.42 8.81 7.70
C LYS A 109 -0.32 10.10 7.33
N ALA A 110 -0.82 10.21 6.10
CA ALA A 110 -1.57 11.37 5.66
C ALA A 110 -2.91 11.51 6.42
N ILE A 111 -3.64 10.40 6.62
CA ILE A 111 -4.85 10.36 7.45
C ILE A 111 -4.55 10.78 8.89
N TYR A 112 -3.46 10.25 9.48
CA TYR A 112 -3.04 10.65 10.81
C TYR A 112 -2.87 12.17 10.89
N ASN A 113 -2.07 12.76 9.99
CA ASN A 113 -1.83 14.20 10.00
C ASN A 113 -3.10 15.03 9.79
N GLN A 114 -4.05 14.54 8.98
CA GLN A 114 -5.29 15.27 8.71
C GLN A 114 -6.26 15.26 9.90
N PHE A 115 -6.31 14.17 10.66
CA PHE A 115 -7.37 13.96 11.64
C PHE A 115 -6.92 13.93 13.09
N CYS A 116 -5.63 13.80 13.38
CA CYS A 116 -5.15 13.54 14.73
C CYS A 116 -5.46 14.67 15.74
N ASP A 117 -5.72 15.88 15.27
CA ASP A 117 -6.13 17.02 16.10
C ASP A 117 -7.57 16.89 16.63
N LYS A 118 -8.38 16.03 16.00
CA LYS A 118 -9.78 15.82 16.38
C LYS A 118 -9.97 14.77 17.48
N PHE A 119 -8.90 14.16 17.98
CA PHE A 119 -8.96 13.05 18.94
C PHE A 119 -8.24 13.42 20.24
N GLU A 120 -8.73 12.89 21.36
CA GLU A 120 -8.16 13.12 22.70
C GLU A 120 -6.84 12.33 22.87
N GLY A 121 -6.77 11.15 22.25
CA GLY A 121 -5.57 10.32 22.21
C GLY A 121 -5.25 9.87 20.80
N LYS A 122 -3.96 9.73 20.49
CA LYS A 122 -3.52 9.34 19.16
C LYS A 122 -2.24 8.54 19.22
N SER A 123 -2.12 7.52 18.38
CA SER A 123 -0.89 6.74 18.26
C SER A 123 -0.72 6.20 16.85
N PHE A 124 0.53 6.20 16.38
CA PHE A 124 0.95 5.58 15.13
C PHE A 124 2.01 4.52 15.45
N LEU A 125 1.60 3.25 15.44
CA LEU A 125 2.50 2.12 15.64
C LEU A 125 3.09 1.71 14.29
N GLU A 126 4.22 2.32 13.92
CA GLU A 126 4.90 2.09 12.64
C GLU A 126 5.49 0.68 12.53
N ASN A 127 5.36 0.02 11.37
CA ASN A 127 5.97 -1.28 11.05
C ASN A 127 5.96 -2.29 12.20
N MET A 128 4.80 -2.87 12.49
CA MET A 128 4.61 -3.79 13.60
C MET A 128 5.26 -5.17 13.42
N ARG A 129 5.70 -5.52 12.20
CA ARG A 129 6.30 -6.83 11.93
C ARG A 129 7.59 -7.03 12.72
N GLY A 130 7.69 -8.18 13.39
CA GLY A 130 8.86 -8.55 14.18
C GLY A 130 9.09 -7.70 15.44
N LYS A 131 8.18 -6.77 15.79
CA LYS A 131 8.31 -5.95 16.99
C LYS A 131 7.79 -6.68 18.23
N ASN A 132 8.43 -6.41 19.36
CA ASN A 132 7.99 -6.94 20.65
C ASN A 132 6.66 -6.28 21.06
N LEU A 133 5.65 -7.12 21.34
CA LEU A 133 4.29 -6.68 21.62
C LEU A 133 4.16 -5.86 22.91
N VAL A 134 4.97 -6.16 23.94
CA VAL A 134 5.00 -5.37 25.18
C VAL A 134 5.50 -3.95 24.91
N ASN A 135 6.47 -3.80 24.01
CA ASN A 135 6.96 -2.48 23.61
C ASN A 135 5.89 -1.70 22.82
N LEU A 136 5.16 -2.37 21.93
CA LEU A 136 4.04 -1.76 21.20
C LEU A 136 2.92 -1.30 22.15
N GLN A 137 2.54 -2.13 23.12
CA GLN A 137 1.54 -1.75 24.14
C GLN A 137 2.02 -0.56 24.98
N ASN A 138 3.29 -0.55 25.39
CA ASN A 138 3.87 0.57 26.14
C ASN A 138 3.86 1.87 25.31
N GLN A 139 4.20 1.80 24.02
CA GLN A 139 4.12 2.95 23.12
C GLN A 139 2.68 3.43 23.00
N LEU A 140 1.73 2.54 22.71
CA LEU A 140 0.31 2.87 22.56
C LEU A 140 -0.26 3.57 23.81
N LEU A 141 0.03 3.01 24.99
CA LEU A 141 -0.38 3.60 26.27
C LEU A 141 0.27 4.96 26.51
N SER A 142 1.56 5.10 26.20
CA SER A 142 2.29 6.36 26.37
C SER A 142 1.75 7.45 25.45
N ASP A 143 1.52 7.14 24.17
CA ASP A 143 1.05 8.08 23.16
C ASP A 143 -0.36 8.60 23.48
N ILE A 144 -1.25 7.70 23.92
CA ILE A 144 -2.65 8.03 24.22
C ILE A 144 -2.84 8.68 25.59
N LEU A 145 -2.19 8.14 26.63
CA LEU A 145 -2.41 8.60 28.01
C LEU A 145 -1.48 9.73 28.42
N GLN A 146 -0.41 9.98 27.65
CA GLN A 146 0.65 10.96 27.96
C GLN A 146 1.22 10.82 29.38
N THR A 147 1.27 9.59 29.89
CA THR A 147 1.76 9.25 31.23
C THR A 147 2.88 8.20 31.14
N LYS A 148 3.74 8.14 32.16
CA LYS A 148 4.83 7.14 32.25
C LYS A 148 4.32 5.74 32.64
N THR A 149 3.18 5.33 32.09
CA THR A 149 2.60 4.00 32.35
C THR A 149 3.45 2.95 31.65
N LYS A 150 4.07 2.04 32.40
CA LYS A 150 4.82 0.90 31.87
C LYS A 150 4.15 -0.40 32.26
N VAL A 151 4.04 -1.31 31.31
CA VAL A 151 3.58 -2.68 31.50
C VAL A 151 4.74 -3.65 31.35
N SER A 152 4.76 -4.64 32.23
CA SER A 152 5.79 -5.69 32.28
C SER A 152 5.35 -7.00 31.62
N SER A 153 4.08 -7.11 31.21
CA SER A 153 3.56 -8.26 30.50
C SER A 153 2.43 -7.87 29.55
N ILE A 154 2.23 -8.71 28.53
CA ILE A 154 1.23 -8.49 27.49
C ILE A 154 -0.17 -8.40 28.11
N ALA A 155 -0.57 -9.38 28.92
CA ALA A 155 -1.90 -9.40 29.55
C ALA A 155 -2.20 -8.15 30.40
N LYS A 156 -1.19 -7.57 31.08
CA LYS A 156 -1.36 -6.32 31.83
C LYS A 156 -1.58 -5.12 30.90
N GLY A 157 -0.85 -5.07 29.78
CA GLY A 157 -1.07 -4.08 28.73
C GLY A 157 -2.47 -4.17 28.15
N THR A 158 -2.88 -5.36 27.76
CA THR A 158 -4.21 -5.67 27.19
C THR A 158 -5.33 -5.22 28.14
N ALA A 159 -5.23 -5.55 29.43
CA ALA A 159 -6.21 -5.14 30.43
C ALA A 159 -6.24 -3.61 30.66
N LEU A 160 -5.08 -2.95 30.62
CA LEU A 160 -5.00 -1.49 30.77
C LEU A 160 -5.57 -0.74 29.57
N VAL A 161 -5.31 -1.22 28.35
CA VAL A 161 -5.90 -0.68 27.11
C VAL A 161 -7.42 -0.67 27.24
N GLY A 162 -8.04 -1.82 27.52
CA GLY A 162 -9.50 -1.92 27.62
C GLY A 162 -10.09 -1.11 28.79
N LYS A 163 -9.36 -0.95 29.89
CA LYS A 163 -9.81 -0.14 31.04
C LYS A 163 -9.71 1.37 30.78
N ARG A 164 -8.63 1.82 30.13
CA ARG A 164 -8.29 3.24 30.02
C ARG A 164 -8.82 3.89 28.76
N PHE A 165 -8.89 3.17 27.64
CA PHE A 165 -9.29 3.76 26.36
C PHE A 165 -10.80 3.78 26.15
N ARG A 166 -11.56 3.02 26.95
CA ARG A 166 -13.03 2.91 26.86
C ARG A 166 -13.78 4.23 27.04
N CYS A 167 -13.15 5.24 27.63
CA CYS A 167 -13.74 6.56 27.83
C CYS A 167 -13.06 7.66 27.01
N LEU A 168 -12.15 7.30 26.09
CA LEU A 168 -11.39 8.25 25.28
C LEU A 168 -11.74 8.09 23.82
N ARG A 169 -11.91 9.22 23.13
CA ARG A 169 -12.02 9.29 21.68
C ARG A 169 -10.61 9.28 21.08
N VAL A 170 -10.19 8.13 20.55
CA VAL A 170 -8.80 7.95 20.07
C VAL A 170 -8.67 7.67 18.57
N LEU A 171 -7.55 8.09 17.99
CA LEU A 171 -7.11 7.70 16.65
C LEU A 171 -5.90 6.78 16.75
N VAL A 172 -6.07 5.51 16.42
CA VAL A 172 -4.99 4.51 16.46
C VAL A 172 -4.70 4.00 15.06
N ILE A 173 -3.45 4.10 14.65
CA ILE A 173 -2.99 3.49 13.39
C ILE A 173 -1.99 2.37 13.70
N LEU A 174 -2.32 1.18 13.23
CA LEU A 174 -1.51 -0.04 13.30
C LEU A 174 -0.93 -0.32 11.93
N ASP A 175 0.35 -0.01 11.73
CA ASP A 175 0.97 -0.10 10.42
C ASP A 175 1.67 -1.45 10.21
N ASP A 176 1.38 -2.08 9.08
CA ASP A 176 2.01 -3.29 8.57
C ASP A 176 1.77 -4.50 9.49
N VAL A 177 0.51 -4.71 9.90
CA VAL A 177 0.10 -5.87 10.69
C VAL A 177 0.13 -7.13 9.83
N ASP A 178 0.72 -8.22 10.32
CA ASP A 178 0.84 -9.48 9.57
C ASP A 178 0.25 -10.69 10.30
N ASP A 179 -0.05 -10.56 11.59
CA ASP A 179 -0.59 -11.62 12.45
C ASP A 179 -1.76 -11.09 13.29
N LEU A 180 -2.86 -11.85 13.33
CA LEU A 180 -4.05 -11.55 14.12
C LEU A 180 -3.73 -11.39 15.60
N LYS A 181 -2.79 -12.18 16.14
CA LYS A 181 -2.40 -12.10 17.55
C LYS A 181 -1.96 -10.69 17.96
N GLN A 182 -1.39 -9.93 17.04
CA GLN A 182 -1.00 -8.54 17.31
C GLN A 182 -2.23 -7.65 17.55
N LEU A 183 -3.33 -7.87 16.83
CA LEU A 183 -4.58 -7.14 16.98
C LEU A 183 -5.32 -7.54 18.26
N ASP A 184 -5.40 -8.85 18.54
CA ASP A 184 -6.06 -9.38 19.73
C ASP A 184 -5.43 -8.84 21.04
N GLU A 185 -4.14 -8.53 21.01
CA GLU A 185 -3.41 -8.06 22.19
C GLU A 185 -3.29 -6.52 22.28
N LEU A 186 -3.41 -5.79 21.17
CA LEU A 186 -3.32 -4.32 21.15
C LEU A 186 -4.69 -3.63 21.12
N VAL A 187 -5.66 -4.22 20.44
CA VAL A 187 -7.00 -3.65 20.21
C VAL A 187 -8.03 -4.45 21.01
N VAL A 188 -7.85 -5.77 21.10
CA VAL A 188 -8.73 -6.74 21.76
C VAL A 188 -10.10 -6.87 21.10
N ASN A 189 -10.86 -5.78 21.04
CA ASN A 189 -12.13 -5.66 20.35
C ASN A 189 -12.57 -4.19 20.31
N ARG A 190 -13.68 -3.91 19.62
CA ARG A 190 -14.27 -2.56 19.49
C ARG A 190 -14.69 -1.93 20.82
N HIS A 191 -15.04 -2.71 21.83
CA HIS A 191 -15.50 -2.21 23.13
C HIS A 191 -14.36 -1.74 24.04
N SER A 192 -13.10 -1.96 23.64
CA SER A 192 -11.92 -1.41 24.32
C SER A 192 -11.82 0.11 24.18
N PHE A 193 -12.54 0.72 23.23
CA PHE A 193 -12.41 2.14 22.87
C PHE A 193 -13.68 2.93 23.15
N GLY A 194 -13.51 4.21 23.47
CA GLY A 194 -14.61 5.14 23.66
C GLY A 194 -15.27 5.55 22.36
N LEU A 195 -16.50 6.06 22.48
CA LEU A 195 -17.28 6.58 21.36
C LEU A 195 -16.50 7.63 20.57
N GLY A 196 -16.69 7.62 19.25
CA GLY A 196 -15.99 8.46 18.28
C GLY A 196 -14.60 7.96 17.89
N SER A 197 -14.10 6.85 18.46
CA SER A 197 -12.76 6.35 18.16
C SER A 197 -12.64 5.78 16.75
N ARG A 198 -11.44 5.91 16.17
CA ARG A 198 -11.09 5.40 14.84
C ARG A 198 -9.81 4.58 14.91
N ILE A 199 -9.89 3.35 14.43
CA ILE A 199 -8.76 2.42 14.36
C ILE A 199 -8.50 2.10 12.89
N ILE A 200 -7.27 2.30 12.45
CA ILE A 200 -6.85 2.04 11.07
C ILE A 200 -5.75 1.00 11.09
N ILE A 201 -5.92 -0.06 10.31
CA ILE A 201 -4.98 -1.17 10.23
C ILE A 201 -4.45 -1.23 8.80
N THR A 202 -3.15 -1.10 8.59
CA THR A 202 -2.55 -1.37 7.27
C THR A 202 -1.99 -2.78 7.26
N THR A 203 -2.22 -3.53 6.18
CA THR A 203 -1.70 -4.90 6.06
C THR A 203 -1.49 -5.32 4.60
N ARG A 204 -0.66 -6.34 4.41
CA ARG A 204 -0.52 -7.08 3.15
C ARG A 204 -1.33 -8.38 3.15
N ASN A 205 -1.93 -8.73 4.28
CA ASN A 205 -2.68 -9.95 4.51
C ASN A 205 -4.13 -9.62 4.89
N GLU A 206 -5.01 -9.63 3.91
CA GLU A 206 -6.43 -9.33 4.08
C GLU A 206 -7.14 -10.36 4.99
N HIS A 207 -6.59 -11.58 5.13
CA HIS A 207 -7.11 -12.57 6.07
C HIS A 207 -7.19 -12.01 7.50
N VAL A 208 -6.15 -11.29 7.94
CA VAL A 208 -6.09 -10.69 9.27
C VAL A 208 -7.24 -9.69 9.49
N LEU A 209 -7.62 -8.93 8.46
CA LEU A 209 -8.72 -7.97 8.55
C LEU A 209 -10.10 -8.66 8.59
N ASN A 210 -10.26 -9.71 7.79
CA ASN A 210 -11.50 -10.48 7.73
C ASN A 210 -11.74 -11.23 9.06
N GLU A 211 -10.71 -11.87 9.59
CA GLU A 211 -10.78 -12.61 10.85
C GLU A 211 -11.00 -11.67 12.04
N PHE A 212 -10.37 -10.50 12.03
CA PHE A 212 -10.58 -9.46 13.04
C PHE A 212 -11.93 -8.71 12.90
N ALA A 213 -12.67 -8.95 11.82
CA ALA A 213 -13.98 -8.35 11.54
C ALA A 213 -13.99 -6.81 11.59
N VAL A 214 -13.12 -6.18 10.80
CA VAL A 214 -13.13 -4.72 10.58
C VAL A 214 -14.41 -4.28 9.84
N ASP A 215 -14.83 -3.03 10.03
CA ASP A 215 -16.08 -2.53 9.45
C ASP A 215 -15.96 -2.26 7.94
N VAL A 216 -14.76 -1.84 7.48
CA VAL A 216 -14.48 -1.56 6.07
C VAL A 216 -13.08 -2.03 5.69
N ILE A 217 -12.95 -2.66 4.52
CA ILE A 217 -11.65 -2.99 3.89
C ILE A 217 -11.46 -2.13 2.63
N TYR A 218 -10.53 -1.20 2.70
CA TYR A 218 -10.07 -0.39 1.57
C TYR A 218 -8.88 -1.08 0.87
N ARG A 219 -9.13 -1.62 -0.32
CA ARG A 219 -8.08 -2.23 -1.16
C ARG A 219 -7.35 -1.15 -1.96
N SER A 220 -6.10 -0.89 -1.60
CA SER A 220 -5.29 0.16 -2.23
C SER A 220 -5.05 -0.11 -3.71
N GLN A 221 -5.32 0.88 -4.55
CA GLN A 221 -5.07 0.82 -5.99
C GLN A 221 -3.73 1.46 -6.35
N GLY A 222 -3.19 1.06 -7.51
CA GLY A 222 -2.00 1.69 -8.11
C GLY A 222 -2.22 3.16 -8.45
N MET A 223 -1.13 3.83 -8.81
CA MET A 223 -1.15 5.19 -9.32
C MET A 223 -1.68 5.21 -10.75
N GLU A 224 -2.53 6.20 -11.05
CA GLU A 224 -2.91 6.48 -12.42
C GLU A 224 -1.69 6.94 -13.22
N ARG A 225 -1.72 6.79 -14.55
CA ARG A 225 -0.55 7.03 -15.40
C ARG A 225 0.06 8.42 -15.23
N GLU A 226 -0.78 9.44 -15.10
CA GLU A 226 -0.37 10.82 -14.93
C GLU A 226 0.29 11.04 -13.56
N GLU A 227 -0.33 10.52 -12.49
CA GLU A 227 0.24 10.57 -11.13
C GLU A 227 1.58 9.81 -11.07
N ALA A 228 1.65 8.66 -11.73
CA ALA A 228 2.84 7.82 -11.79
C ALA A 228 3.99 8.53 -12.52
N LEU A 229 3.69 9.18 -13.64
CA LEU A 229 4.66 9.97 -14.42
C LEU A 229 5.17 11.17 -13.63
N GLU A 230 4.30 11.86 -12.89
CA GLU A 230 4.69 12.97 -12.02
C GLU A 230 5.62 12.48 -10.89
N LEU A 231 5.23 11.42 -10.17
CA LEU A 231 6.05 10.88 -9.08
C LEU A 231 7.41 10.42 -9.59
N PHE A 232 7.44 9.68 -10.70
CA PHE A 232 8.69 9.28 -11.34
C PHE A 232 9.55 10.50 -11.70
N SER A 233 8.94 11.55 -12.27
CA SER A 233 9.64 12.77 -12.66
C SER A 233 10.28 13.47 -11.47
N TRP A 234 9.59 13.53 -10.33
CA TRP A 234 10.15 14.09 -9.10
C TRP A 234 11.42 13.36 -8.65
N HIS A 235 11.45 12.04 -8.76
CA HIS A 235 12.60 11.24 -8.38
C HIS A 235 13.74 11.29 -9.42
N ALA A 236 13.42 11.32 -10.71
CA ALA A 236 14.38 11.29 -11.82
C ALA A 236 14.96 12.67 -12.21
N PHE A 237 14.20 13.75 -11.99
CA PHE A 237 14.56 15.11 -12.45
C PHE A 237 14.47 16.17 -11.36
N ARG A 238 13.92 15.86 -10.17
CA ARG A 238 13.61 16.86 -9.12
C ARG A 238 12.62 17.92 -9.58
N SER A 239 11.74 17.55 -10.50
CA SER A 239 10.64 18.38 -11.03
C SER A 239 9.42 17.50 -11.24
N SER A 240 8.23 18.06 -11.12
CA SER A 240 6.97 17.38 -11.47
C SER A 240 6.89 17.02 -12.95
N CYS A 241 7.69 17.67 -13.81
CA CYS A 241 7.65 17.48 -15.26
C CYS A 241 8.90 16.77 -15.79
N CYS A 242 8.69 15.83 -16.70
CA CYS A 242 9.77 15.19 -17.46
C CYS A 242 10.18 16.06 -18.67
N PRO A 243 11.49 16.26 -18.93
CA PRO A 243 11.93 16.92 -20.15
C PRO A 243 11.49 16.17 -21.41
N ARG A 244 11.05 16.89 -22.45
CA ARG A 244 10.47 16.32 -23.68
C ARG A 244 11.30 15.20 -24.32
N LYS A 245 12.64 15.33 -24.31
CA LYS A 245 13.57 14.33 -24.88
C LYS A 245 13.59 12.99 -24.13
N TYR A 246 13.16 12.96 -22.86
CA TYR A 246 13.06 11.74 -22.04
C TYR A 246 11.63 11.18 -21.97
N LEU A 247 10.62 11.91 -22.45
CA LEU A 247 9.22 11.60 -22.19
C LEU A 247 8.81 10.18 -22.61
N ASN A 248 9.27 9.71 -23.77
CA ASN A 248 8.97 8.35 -24.23
C ASN A 248 9.58 7.29 -23.31
N LEU A 249 10.84 7.46 -22.91
CA LEU A 249 11.50 6.55 -21.97
C LEU A 249 10.88 6.60 -20.58
N ALA A 250 10.46 7.79 -20.12
CA ALA A 250 9.76 7.93 -18.86
C ALA A 250 8.42 7.16 -18.88
N ARG A 251 7.68 7.20 -19.99
CA ARG A 251 6.46 6.41 -20.17
C ARG A 251 6.76 4.91 -20.15
N GLU A 252 7.82 4.44 -20.81
CA GLU A 252 8.23 3.03 -20.74
C GLU A 252 8.57 2.60 -19.30
N VAL A 253 9.24 3.44 -18.51
CA VAL A 253 9.49 3.16 -17.08
C VAL A 253 8.19 3.12 -16.28
N VAL A 254 7.28 4.05 -16.52
CA VAL A 254 5.98 4.11 -15.83
C VAL A 254 5.14 2.88 -16.14
N ASP A 255 5.09 2.47 -17.42
CA ASP A 255 4.39 1.26 -17.85
C ASP A 255 5.02 0.00 -17.21
N TYR A 256 6.35 -0.10 -17.16
CA TYR A 256 7.04 -1.18 -16.45
C TYR A 256 6.69 -1.22 -14.94
N CYS A 257 6.57 -0.06 -14.30
CA CYS A 257 6.22 0.02 -12.88
C CYS A 257 4.77 -0.37 -12.58
N GLY A 258 3.87 -0.34 -13.56
CA GLY A 258 2.46 -0.71 -13.38
C GLY A 258 1.71 0.16 -12.35
N GLY A 259 2.15 1.40 -12.15
CA GLY A 259 1.57 2.30 -11.14
C GLY A 259 2.00 2.01 -9.69
N LEU A 260 3.01 1.17 -9.45
CA LEU A 260 3.52 0.89 -8.10
C LEU A 260 4.43 2.05 -7.59
N PRO A 261 4.03 2.83 -6.55
CA PRO A 261 4.80 3.99 -6.09
C PRO A 261 6.26 3.70 -5.72
N LEU A 262 6.48 2.59 -5.01
CA LEU A 262 7.83 2.19 -4.60
C LEU A 262 8.75 1.96 -5.82
N ALA A 263 8.25 1.30 -6.87
CA ALA A 263 9.04 1.03 -8.07
C ALA A 263 9.37 2.33 -8.81
N LEU A 264 8.41 3.24 -8.93
CA LEU A 264 8.60 4.57 -9.53
C LEU A 264 9.68 5.37 -8.78
N GLN A 265 9.64 5.37 -7.45
CA GLN A 265 10.64 6.03 -6.61
C GLN A 265 12.04 5.44 -6.79
N VAL A 266 12.14 4.10 -6.76
CA VAL A 266 13.42 3.41 -6.87
C VAL A 266 14.02 3.65 -8.26
N LEU A 267 13.27 3.40 -9.33
CA LEU A 267 13.76 3.58 -10.69
C LEU A 267 14.04 5.05 -11.01
N GLY A 268 13.18 5.98 -10.58
CA GLY A 268 13.43 7.40 -10.74
C GLY A 268 14.74 7.82 -10.08
N SER A 269 15.02 7.30 -8.88
CA SER A 269 16.26 7.59 -8.17
C SER A 269 17.48 6.92 -8.82
N THR A 270 17.35 5.70 -9.33
CA THR A 270 18.41 4.99 -10.07
C THR A 270 18.77 5.68 -11.38
N LEU A 271 17.79 6.27 -12.06
CA LEU A 271 17.94 6.93 -13.35
C LEU A 271 18.27 8.43 -13.24
N PHE A 272 18.35 8.96 -12.01
CA PHE A 272 18.63 10.37 -11.74
C PHE A 272 19.95 10.80 -12.39
N LYS A 273 19.92 11.90 -13.17
CA LYS A 273 21.05 12.43 -13.97
C LYS A 273 21.59 11.49 -15.06
N GLY A 274 20.94 10.36 -15.33
CA GLY A 274 21.33 9.45 -16.40
C GLY A 274 21.12 10.04 -17.80
N SER A 275 22.01 9.70 -18.71
CA SER A 275 21.88 9.94 -20.15
C SER A 275 20.77 9.05 -20.76
N ILE A 276 20.28 9.44 -21.94
CA ILE A 276 19.29 8.65 -22.70
C ILE A 276 19.80 7.22 -22.95
N GLY A 277 21.11 7.06 -23.21
CA GLY A 277 21.72 5.75 -23.43
C GLY A 277 21.70 4.87 -22.17
N GLU A 278 22.03 5.44 -21.01
CA GLU A 278 21.98 4.73 -19.73
C GLU A 278 20.57 4.32 -19.34
N TRP A 279 19.57 5.16 -19.61
CA TRP A 279 18.16 4.84 -19.39
C TRP A 279 17.71 3.64 -20.23
N LYS A 280 18.02 3.64 -21.53
CA LYS A 280 17.72 2.52 -22.44
C LYS A 280 18.38 1.24 -21.97
N SER A 281 19.69 1.28 -21.70
CA SER A 281 20.45 0.13 -21.21
C SER A 281 19.89 -0.42 -19.90
N THR A 282 19.50 0.46 -18.97
CA THR A 282 18.88 0.06 -17.70
C THR A 282 17.53 -0.60 -17.91
N LEU A 283 16.66 -0.04 -18.76
CA LEU A 283 15.36 -0.63 -19.11
C LEU A 283 15.52 -2.00 -19.77
N ASP A 284 16.48 -2.14 -20.69
CA ASP A 284 16.75 -3.41 -21.36
C ASP A 284 17.29 -4.47 -20.40
N LYS A 285 18.05 -4.05 -19.38
CA LYS A 285 18.47 -4.94 -18.28
C LYS A 285 17.28 -5.36 -17.41
N LEU A 286 16.38 -4.45 -17.06
CA LEU A 286 15.22 -4.73 -16.20
C LEU A 286 14.26 -5.75 -16.81
N LYS A 287 14.10 -5.74 -18.14
CA LYS A 287 13.32 -6.75 -18.87
C LYS A 287 13.86 -8.18 -18.71
N LYS A 288 15.14 -8.33 -18.34
CA LYS A 288 15.81 -9.62 -18.17
C LYS A 288 15.99 -10.00 -16.71
N ILE A 289 16.40 -9.03 -15.88
CA ILE A 289 16.72 -9.22 -14.46
C ILE A 289 16.09 -8.05 -13.70
N PRO A 290 15.00 -8.30 -12.95
CA PRO A 290 14.35 -7.27 -12.15
C PRO A 290 15.29 -6.70 -11.08
N LEU A 291 15.05 -5.45 -10.68
CA LEU A 291 15.91 -4.77 -9.72
C LEU A 291 15.72 -5.31 -8.29
N GLY A 292 16.80 -5.83 -7.70
CA GLY A 292 16.79 -6.46 -6.37
C GLY A 292 16.08 -5.65 -5.27
N LYS A 293 16.30 -4.34 -5.19
CA LYS A 293 15.64 -3.48 -4.18
C LYS A 293 14.11 -3.48 -4.27
N ILE A 294 13.55 -3.58 -5.48
CA ILE A 294 12.09 -3.69 -5.65
C ILE A 294 11.66 -5.11 -5.24
N GLN A 295 12.40 -6.11 -5.73
CA GLN A 295 12.12 -7.53 -5.49
C GLN A 295 12.09 -7.87 -4.00
N GLU A 296 13.07 -7.41 -3.23
CA GLU A 296 13.15 -7.58 -1.76
C GLU A 296 11.87 -7.13 -1.06
N GLN A 297 11.28 -6.02 -1.49
CA GLN A 297 10.07 -5.48 -0.87
C GLN A 297 8.81 -6.26 -1.24
N LEU A 298 8.76 -6.80 -2.46
CA LEU A 298 7.62 -7.62 -2.91
C LEU A 298 7.67 -9.01 -2.30
N LYS A 299 8.88 -9.58 -2.21
CA LYS A 299 9.15 -10.94 -1.77
C LYS A 299 8.74 -11.19 -0.32
N ILE A 300 8.68 -10.16 0.52
CA ILE A 300 8.20 -10.30 1.92
C ILE A 300 6.85 -11.02 2.00
N SER A 301 5.91 -10.74 1.09
CA SER A 301 4.58 -11.38 1.13
C SER A 301 4.62 -12.83 0.60
N TYR A 302 5.58 -13.14 -0.27
CA TYR A 302 5.85 -14.50 -0.77
C TYR A 302 6.56 -15.35 0.29
N ASP A 303 7.57 -14.79 0.97
CA ASP A 303 8.31 -15.48 2.03
C ASP A 303 7.41 -15.79 3.24
N GLY A 304 6.33 -15.02 3.42
CA GLY A 304 5.28 -15.26 4.42
C GLY A 304 4.27 -16.37 4.07
N LEU A 305 4.37 -17.02 2.90
CA LEU A 305 3.54 -18.18 2.56
C LEU A 305 3.90 -19.38 3.45
N ASN A 306 2.87 -20.16 3.82
CA ASN A 306 2.93 -21.13 4.91
C ASN A 306 3.71 -22.40 4.54
N ASP A 307 3.58 -22.83 3.29
CA ASP A 307 4.18 -24.06 2.80
C ASP A 307 4.70 -23.95 1.37
N ASP A 308 5.39 -25.00 0.94
CA ASP A 308 5.95 -25.05 -0.40
C ASP A 308 4.88 -25.21 -1.49
N TYR A 309 3.70 -25.75 -1.19
CA TYR A 309 2.62 -25.86 -2.19
C TYR A 309 2.10 -24.48 -2.60
N GLU A 310 1.85 -23.58 -1.64
CA GLU A 310 1.45 -22.20 -1.91
C GLU A 310 2.49 -21.45 -2.77
N ARG A 311 3.79 -21.67 -2.47
CA ARG A 311 4.91 -21.08 -3.21
C ARG A 311 5.00 -21.60 -4.64
N GLU A 312 4.82 -22.91 -4.83
CA GLU A 312 4.80 -23.53 -6.15
C GLU A 312 3.59 -23.06 -6.98
N ILE A 313 2.40 -22.92 -6.37
CA ILE A 313 1.21 -22.35 -7.04
C ILE A 313 1.49 -20.91 -7.47
N PHE A 314 2.10 -20.08 -6.63
CA PHE A 314 2.49 -18.72 -6.99
C PHE A 314 3.43 -18.70 -8.21
N CYS A 315 4.45 -19.55 -8.21
CA CYS A 315 5.40 -19.68 -9.32
C CYS A 315 4.70 -20.15 -10.61
N ASP A 316 3.85 -21.17 -10.53
CA ASP A 316 3.06 -21.66 -11.68
C ASP A 316 2.17 -20.57 -12.26
N ILE A 317 1.50 -19.79 -11.42
CA ILE A 317 0.69 -18.65 -11.87
C ILE A 317 1.58 -17.62 -12.58
N SER A 318 2.69 -17.22 -11.96
CA SER A 318 3.61 -16.22 -12.54
C SER A 318 4.20 -16.62 -13.90
N CYS A 319 4.37 -17.93 -14.13
CA CYS A 319 4.91 -18.46 -15.37
C CYS A 319 3.82 -18.65 -16.44
N PHE A 320 2.67 -19.24 -16.07
CA PHE A 320 1.77 -19.87 -17.06
C PHE A 320 0.31 -19.41 -16.99
N PHE A 321 -0.22 -19.10 -15.80
CA PHE A 321 -1.68 -19.00 -15.61
C PHE A 321 -2.26 -17.58 -15.57
N ILE A 322 -1.45 -16.54 -15.76
CA ILE A 322 -1.96 -15.16 -15.83
C ILE A 322 -2.92 -15.00 -17.00
N GLY A 323 -4.12 -14.49 -16.72
CA GLY A 323 -5.17 -14.23 -17.70
C GLY A 323 -6.09 -15.43 -18.02
N MET A 324 -5.83 -16.59 -17.41
CA MET A 324 -6.71 -17.77 -17.48
C MET A 324 -7.89 -17.66 -16.51
N ASP A 325 -8.97 -18.40 -16.78
CA ASP A 325 -10.11 -18.49 -15.87
C ASP A 325 -9.67 -19.17 -14.55
N LYS A 326 -10.07 -18.60 -13.42
CA LYS A 326 -9.68 -19.09 -12.09
C LYS A 326 -10.09 -20.55 -11.88
N ASN A 327 -11.27 -20.96 -12.34
CA ASN A 327 -11.77 -22.31 -12.11
C ASN A 327 -11.02 -23.34 -12.96
N ASP A 328 -10.65 -22.97 -14.19
CA ASP A 328 -9.78 -23.78 -15.05
C ASP A 328 -8.43 -24.02 -14.34
N VAL A 329 -7.82 -22.95 -13.81
CA VAL A 329 -6.54 -23.04 -13.08
C VAL A 329 -6.67 -23.91 -11.84
N MET A 330 -7.75 -23.77 -11.08
CA MET A 330 -8.02 -24.62 -9.91
C MET A 330 -8.12 -26.11 -10.30
N TYR A 331 -8.87 -26.42 -11.36
CA TYR A 331 -9.02 -27.78 -11.87
C TYR A 331 -7.67 -28.41 -12.26
N ILE A 332 -6.82 -27.66 -12.95
CA ILE A 332 -5.49 -28.11 -13.36
C ILE A 332 -4.61 -28.39 -12.14
N LEU A 333 -4.54 -27.44 -11.20
CA LEU A 333 -3.73 -27.56 -10.00
C LEU A 333 -4.19 -28.71 -9.09
N ASP A 334 -5.49 -28.87 -8.88
CA ASP A 334 -6.06 -30.01 -8.12
C ASP A 334 -5.78 -31.34 -8.82
N GLY A 335 -5.79 -31.33 -10.15
CA GLY A 335 -5.36 -32.42 -10.99
C GLY A 335 -3.90 -32.80 -10.81
N CYS A 336 -3.04 -31.82 -10.54
CA CYS A 336 -1.64 -31.95 -10.20
C CYS A 336 -1.39 -32.19 -8.70
N GLY A 337 -2.40 -32.61 -7.93
CA GLY A 337 -2.25 -32.96 -6.53
C GLY A 337 -2.00 -31.77 -5.58
N PHE A 338 -2.16 -30.54 -6.06
CA PHE A 338 -2.19 -29.36 -5.20
C PHE A 338 -3.56 -29.21 -4.54
N SER A 339 -3.62 -28.48 -3.42
CA SER A 339 -4.88 -28.01 -2.84
C SER A 339 -5.19 -26.62 -3.42
N ALA A 340 -5.65 -26.55 -4.66
CA ALA A 340 -5.73 -25.31 -5.42
C ALA A 340 -6.69 -24.29 -4.80
N THR A 341 -7.81 -24.77 -4.24
CA THR A 341 -8.79 -23.92 -3.56
C THR A 341 -8.16 -23.19 -2.37
N ALA A 342 -7.42 -23.91 -1.52
CA ALA A 342 -6.76 -23.31 -0.35
C ALA A 342 -5.60 -22.40 -0.80
N GLY A 343 -4.74 -22.88 -1.70
CA GLY A 343 -3.57 -22.13 -2.16
C GLY A 343 -3.94 -20.81 -2.83
N ILE A 344 -4.87 -20.82 -3.79
CA ILE A 344 -5.30 -19.58 -4.47
C ILE A 344 -6.00 -18.63 -3.50
N LYS A 345 -6.76 -19.13 -2.53
CA LYS A 345 -7.36 -18.29 -1.48
C LYS A 345 -6.28 -17.55 -0.69
N VAL A 346 -5.23 -18.24 -0.26
CA VAL A 346 -4.12 -17.61 0.48
C VAL A 346 -3.39 -16.57 -0.37
N LEU A 347 -3.14 -16.85 -1.66
CA LEU A 347 -2.51 -15.88 -2.56
C LEU A 347 -3.36 -14.61 -2.76
N LEU A 348 -4.69 -14.74 -2.81
CA LEU A 348 -5.61 -13.60 -2.87
C LEU A 348 -5.57 -12.79 -1.58
N GLU A 349 -5.65 -13.47 -0.43
CA GLU A 349 -5.60 -12.82 0.88
C GLU A 349 -4.27 -12.10 1.11
N ARG A 350 -3.16 -12.65 0.64
CA ARG A 350 -1.83 -12.00 0.70
C ARG A 350 -1.58 -10.96 -0.40
N CYS A 351 -2.60 -10.59 -1.16
CA CYS A 351 -2.51 -9.59 -2.23
C CYS A 351 -1.42 -9.90 -3.28
N LEU A 352 -1.13 -11.18 -3.51
CA LEU A 352 -0.14 -11.65 -4.50
C LEU A 352 -0.76 -11.90 -5.88
N VAL A 353 -2.06 -12.20 -5.91
CA VAL A 353 -2.86 -12.33 -7.13
C VAL A 353 -4.19 -11.61 -6.95
N THR A 354 -4.88 -11.35 -8.05
CA THR A 354 -6.25 -10.81 -8.06
C THR A 354 -7.10 -11.58 -9.05
N VAL A 355 -8.42 -11.41 -8.96
CA VAL A 355 -9.38 -11.97 -9.93
C VAL A 355 -10.16 -10.81 -10.51
N ASN A 356 -10.17 -10.69 -11.83
CA ASN A 356 -10.91 -9.62 -12.50
C ASN A 356 -12.40 -9.98 -12.66
N ARG A 357 -13.18 -9.03 -13.18
CA ARG A 357 -14.64 -9.19 -13.39
C ARG A 357 -15.04 -10.34 -14.31
N LYS A 358 -14.11 -10.85 -15.14
CA LYS A 358 -14.31 -11.98 -16.05
C LYS A 358 -13.84 -13.30 -15.43
N ASN A 359 -13.68 -13.36 -14.11
CA ASN A 359 -13.16 -14.51 -13.36
C ASN A 359 -11.73 -14.93 -13.79
N LYS A 360 -10.97 -14.03 -14.42
CA LYS A 360 -9.60 -14.34 -14.82
C LYS A 360 -8.62 -14.03 -13.70
N LEU A 361 -7.69 -14.94 -13.48
CA LEU A 361 -6.60 -14.78 -12.54
C LEU A 361 -5.59 -13.76 -13.09
N MET A 362 -5.27 -12.75 -12.30
CA MET A 362 -4.38 -11.66 -12.66
C MET A 362 -3.26 -11.54 -11.64
N MET A 363 -2.12 -11.02 -12.07
CA MET A 363 -0.96 -10.76 -11.21
C MET A 363 -0.34 -9.44 -11.67
N HIS A 364 0.10 -8.61 -10.73
CA HIS A 364 0.83 -7.38 -11.07
C HIS A 364 2.13 -7.73 -11.80
N ASP A 365 2.51 -6.99 -12.83
CA ASP A 365 3.67 -7.29 -13.67
C ASP A 365 4.96 -7.45 -12.86
N LEU A 366 5.22 -6.58 -11.88
CA LEU A 366 6.38 -6.71 -10.98
C LEU A 366 6.33 -7.95 -10.06
N LEU A 367 5.14 -8.47 -9.70
CA LEU A 367 5.03 -9.76 -8.98
C LEU A 367 5.26 -10.94 -9.92
N ARG A 368 4.77 -10.85 -11.16
CA ARG A 368 5.05 -11.84 -12.20
C ARG A 368 6.55 -11.95 -12.43
N ASP A 369 7.20 -10.80 -12.60
CA ASP A 369 8.64 -10.73 -12.84
C ASP A 369 9.43 -11.21 -11.62
N MET A 370 8.90 -11.01 -10.40
CA MET A 370 9.45 -11.62 -9.18
C MET A 370 9.37 -13.14 -9.19
N GLY A 371 8.20 -13.72 -9.48
CA GLY A 371 8.04 -15.18 -9.54
C GLY A 371 8.96 -15.80 -10.59
N ARG A 372 9.07 -15.17 -11.76
CA ARG A 372 9.98 -15.58 -12.83
C ARG A 372 11.46 -15.44 -12.42
N GLU A 373 11.83 -14.40 -11.70
CA GLU A 373 13.19 -14.25 -11.18
C GLU A 373 13.53 -15.31 -10.14
N ILE A 374 12.58 -15.70 -9.27
CA ILE A 374 12.76 -16.80 -8.32
C ILE A 374 13.13 -18.09 -9.06
N VAL A 375 12.38 -18.44 -10.12
CA VAL A 375 12.68 -19.63 -10.93
C VAL A 375 14.01 -19.48 -11.69
N ARG A 376 14.29 -18.30 -12.27
CA ARG A 376 15.57 -18.03 -12.95
C ARG A 376 16.76 -18.24 -12.02
N ALA A 377 16.61 -17.83 -10.76
CA ALA A 377 17.65 -17.88 -9.75
C ALA A 377 18.00 -19.30 -9.29
N GLU A 378 17.11 -20.28 -9.47
CA GLU A 378 17.42 -21.71 -9.20
C GLU A 378 18.63 -22.18 -10.01
N ASN A 379 18.69 -21.80 -11.29
CA ASN A 379 19.86 -22.00 -12.13
C ASN A 379 20.03 -20.89 -13.18
N PRO A 380 20.82 -19.85 -12.88
CA PRO A 380 20.96 -18.70 -13.77
C PRO A 380 21.61 -19.06 -15.11
N LYS A 381 22.52 -20.05 -15.12
CA LYS A 381 23.35 -20.40 -16.29
C LYS A 381 22.70 -21.45 -17.18
N TYR A 382 21.94 -22.38 -16.61
CA TYR A 382 21.41 -23.54 -17.32
C TYR A 382 19.89 -23.59 -17.17
N PRO A 383 19.12 -23.03 -18.13
CA PRO A 383 17.66 -23.02 -18.08
C PRO A 383 17.05 -24.42 -17.88
N GLY A 384 17.61 -25.44 -18.53
CA GLY A 384 17.15 -26.83 -18.43
C GLY A 384 17.25 -27.46 -17.03
N LYS A 385 17.90 -26.81 -16.06
CA LYS A 385 17.97 -27.25 -14.65
C LYS A 385 17.01 -26.50 -13.72
N ARG A 386 16.18 -25.61 -14.27
CA ARG A 386 15.16 -24.87 -13.52
C ARG A 386 13.87 -25.70 -13.41
N SER A 387 13.06 -25.42 -12.41
CA SER A 387 11.77 -26.05 -12.17
C SER A 387 10.76 -25.74 -13.30
N ARG A 388 10.83 -24.53 -13.87
CA ARG A 388 9.94 -24.04 -14.94
C ARG A 388 10.71 -23.32 -16.03
N LEU A 389 10.16 -23.39 -17.24
CA LEU A 389 10.58 -22.57 -18.37
C LEU A 389 9.36 -21.86 -18.94
N TRP A 390 9.38 -20.53 -18.88
CA TRP A 390 8.33 -19.66 -19.43
C TRP A 390 8.84 -18.81 -20.61
N CYS A 391 10.15 -18.79 -20.83
CA CYS A 391 10.82 -17.98 -21.85
C CYS A 391 10.91 -18.82 -23.15
N PRO A 392 10.29 -18.39 -24.26
CA PRO A 392 10.35 -19.14 -25.52
C PRO A 392 11.77 -19.34 -26.06
N GLU A 393 12.66 -18.37 -25.85
CA GLU A 393 14.07 -18.46 -26.24
C GLU A 393 14.79 -19.57 -25.47
N ASP A 394 14.59 -19.63 -24.15
CA ASP A 394 15.19 -20.68 -23.32
C ASP A 394 14.69 -22.08 -23.75
N VAL A 395 13.42 -22.20 -24.14
CA VAL A 395 12.86 -23.46 -24.65
C VAL A 395 13.48 -23.85 -25.99
N LYS A 396 13.64 -22.89 -26.92
CA LYS A 396 14.28 -23.14 -28.22
C LYS A 396 15.74 -23.58 -28.07
N ASP A 397 16.51 -22.90 -27.23
CA ASP A 397 17.92 -23.22 -27.01
C ASP A 397 18.09 -24.64 -26.45
N LEU A 398 17.19 -25.07 -25.55
CA LEU A 398 17.20 -26.44 -25.02
C LEU A 398 16.72 -27.50 -26.01
N LEU A 399 15.82 -27.18 -26.93
CA LEU A 399 15.41 -28.13 -27.98
C LEU A 399 16.55 -28.39 -28.98
N ILE A 400 17.47 -27.43 -29.13
CA ILE A 400 18.66 -27.55 -29.99
C ILE A 400 19.79 -28.30 -29.28
N ASP A 401 20.00 -28.02 -27.99
CA ASP A 401 20.98 -28.70 -27.14
C ASP A 401 20.38 -29.99 -26.55
N LYS A 402 20.59 -31.14 -27.21
CA LYS A 402 20.01 -32.47 -26.88
C LYS A 402 20.43 -33.07 -25.50
N SER A 403 20.77 -32.24 -24.52
CA SER A 403 21.36 -32.63 -23.24
C SER A 403 20.49 -32.21 -22.03
N VAL A 404 19.25 -32.69 -21.90
CA VAL A 404 18.41 -32.30 -20.72
C VAL A 404 17.39 -33.34 -20.24
N SER A 405 17.21 -33.36 -18.91
CA SER A 405 16.29 -34.14 -18.06
C SER A 405 14.98 -33.42 -17.66
N THR A 406 14.76 -32.19 -18.13
CA THR A 406 13.68 -31.30 -17.63
C THR A 406 13.21 -30.40 -18.78
N LEU A 407 12.22 -30.86 -19.53
CA LEU A 407 11.45 -30.04 -20.46
C LEU A 407 10.18 -29.55 -19.73
N PRO A 408 9.70 -28.32 -19.94
CA PRO A 408 8.36 -27.94 -19.53
C PRO A 408 7.39 -28.91 -20.20
N ILE A 409 6.62 -29.63 -19.40
CA ILE A 409 5.71 -30.63 -19.94
C ILE A 409 4.48 -29.89 -20.41
N GLU A 410 4.24 -29.99 -21.72
CA GLU A 410 3.01 -29.56 -22.33
C GLU A 410 1.90 -30.54 -21.90
N LEU A 411 1.05 -30.08 -20.99
CA LEU A 411 -0.19 -30.73 -20.66
C LEU A 411 -1.24 -30.36 -21.69
N TYR A 412 -1.88 -31.38 -22.22
CA TYR A 412 -3.05 -31.23 -23.05
C TYR A 412 -4.28 -31.25 -22.15
N VAL A 413 -4.84 -30.08 -21.86
CA VAL A 413 -5.99 -29.97 -20.94
C VAL A 413 -7.24 -29.66 -21.72
N LYS A 414 -8.21 -30.58 -21.62
CA LYS A 414 -9.56 -30.39 -22.15
C LYS A 414 -10.40 -29.63 -21.11
N CYS A 415 -10.40 -28.30 -21.19
CA CYS A 415 -11.20 -27.47 -20.29
C CYS A 415 -12.65 -27.42 -20.79
N VAL A 416 -13.60 -27.77 -19.92
CA VAL A 416 -15.03 -27.63 -20.23
C VAL A 416 -15.54 -26.37 -19.54
N SER A 417 -15.77 -25.31 -20.32
CA SER A 417 -16.40 -24.08 -19.80
C SER A 417 -17.69 -23.80 -20.57
N ASN A 418 -18.80 -23.56 -19.85
CA ASN A 418 -20.09 -23.16 -20.43
C ASN A 418 -20.59 -24.00 -21.63
N ARG A 419 -20.51 -25.34 -21.53
CA ARG A 419 -20.91 -26.31 -22.58
C ARG A 419 -20.07 -26.29 -23.88
N ASN A 420 -19.00 -25.51 -23.94
CA ASN A 420 -17.98 -25.62 -24.97
C ASN A 420 -16.76 -26.39 -24.43
N ILE A 421 -16.28 -27.32 -25.25
CA ILE A 421 -15.01 -28.02 -25.03
C ILE A 421 -13.93 -27.15 -25.67
N GLU A 422 -13.07 -26.54 -24.86
CA GLU A 422 -11.86 -25.87 -25.37
C GLU A 422 -10.65 -26.74 -25.07
N GLU A 423 -9.93 -27.10 -26.14
CA GLU A 423 -8.65 -27.78 -26.04
C GLU A 423 -7.57 -26.72 -25.83
N LYS A 424 -6.88 -26.77 -24.68
CA LYS A 424 -5.82 -25.82 -24.32
C LYS A 424 -4.51 -26.56 -24.15
N HIS A 425 -3.49 -26.05 -24.84
CA HIS A 425 -2.10 -26.42 -24.62
C HIS A 425 -1.56 -25.61 -23.45
N ILE A 426 -1.17 -26.29 -22.38
CA ILE A 426 -0.78 -25.65 -21.12
C ILE A 426 0.58 -26.17 -20.70
N TYR A 427 1.51 -25.26 -20.42
CA TYR A 427 2.82 -25.63 -19.89
C TYR A 427 2.75 -25.66 -18.37
N VAL A 428 3.28 -26.72 -17.76
CA VAL A 428 3.46 -26.81 -16.30
C VAL A 428 4.89 -27.16 -15.95
N SER A 429 5.25 -26.91 -14.69
CA SER A 429 6.54 -27.36 -14.15
C SER A 429 6.63 -28.89 -14.17
N ASN A 430 7.85 -29.43 -14.29
CA ASN A 430 8.05 -30.88 -14.27
C ASN A 430 7.58 -31.48 -12.92
N ARG A 431 7.77 -30.74 -11.82
CA ARG A 431 7.28 -31.09 -10.48
C ARG A 431 5.75 -31.12 -10.40
N THR A 432 5.10 -30.14 -11.02
CA THR A 432 3.62 -30.04 -11.11
C THR A 432 3.06 -31.20 -11.95
N PHE A 433 3.73 -31.57 -13.03
CA PHE A 433 3.34 -32.71 -13.86
C PHE A 433 3.51 -34.07 -13.16
N LEU A 434 4.57 -34.28 -12.37
CA LEU A 434 4.80 -35.55 -11.66
C LEU A 434 3.65 -35.96 -10.73
N HIS A 435 2.83 -35.00 -10.31
CA HIS A 435 1.66 -35.22 -9.48
C HIS A 435 0.34 -35.18 -10.26
N ALA A 436 0.38 -35.04 -11.60
CA ALA A 436 -0.80 -35.02 -12.46
C ALA A 436 -1.50 -36.37 -12.46
N LYS A 437 -2.81 -36.35 -12.18
CA LYS A 437 -3.67 -37.54 -12.32
C LYS A 437 -3.76 -37.93 -13.80
N PRO A 438 -3.89 -39.23 -14.12
CA PRO A 438 -4.07 -39.70 -15.49
C PRO A 438 -5.27 -39.09 -16.22
N SER A 439 -6.25 -38.54 -15.51
CA SER A 439 -7.41 -37.85 -16.09
C SER A 439 -7.11 -36.46 -16.66
N LEU A 440 -5.91 -35.92 -16.43
CA LEU A 440 -5.45 -34.64 -17.01
C LEU A 440 -4.41 -34.81 -18.13
N ILE A 441 -3.96 -36.05 -18.36
CA ILE A 441 -3.04 -36.45 -19.43
C ILE A 441 -3.88 -37.08 -20.52
#